data_AF-A0AAV6UT93-F1
#
_entry.id   AF-A0AAV6UT93-F1
#
_cell.length_a   1.000
_cell.length_b   1.000
_cell.length_c   1.000
_cell.angle_alpha   90.00
_cell.angle_beta   90.00
_cell.angle_gamma   90.00
#
_symmetry.space_group_name_H-M   'P 1'
#
loop_
_entity.id
_entity.type
_entity.pdbx_description
1 polymer ?
#
loop_
_entity_poly.entity_id
_entity_poly.type
_entity_poly.pdbx_seq_one_letter_code
_entity_poly.pdbx_strand_id
1 'polypeptide(L)'
;MSQPKVSFPDLLKSSAKAKKKFITNFGNYDHESIRKLCLEILNKVEKIAESGDVDGLKSLNWFVEHISGAVQDETLYNYFMNANNDSITRRNILVLICKHGHGDILNCLFSEEFKLLWNFLVKLQIVSLTSTDEEQHNAIYYAIRSNNIQLLDALIHKWPNDYFGNNAEELDELLSLAYEELKLKNVLLTDEMQAFVENELINLRFFHNNSNSKPLLSSKLIQSRIEVLIASIEKLQTFCSDTVDERFLYLVKFIARNVYVLKRQLKCTYSKLPWEEIEFCLIAFVCSHTTDEDINLIYSSVLNKAKILTYLDHFSRCLNKELNYITNLETKKLSNQPNLKREELKNIIISISPEFAPLYADYMVIRDIHSLETVKKYIELSLSAKGKKGNWLS
;
A
#
# COMPACT_ATOMS: atom_id res chain seq x y z
N MET A 1 -14.51 -53.99 18.63
CA MET A 1 -13.09 -53.59 18.52
C MET A 1 -13.02 -52.09 18.74
N SER A 2 -12.38 -51.66 19.82
CA SER A 2 -12.23 -50.25 20.19
C SER A 2 -11.32 -49.53 19.18
N GLN A 3 -11.88 -48.59 18.42
CA GLN A 3 -11.11 -47.72 17.54
C GLN A 3 -10.06 -46.94 18.34
N PRO A 4 -8.85 -46.75 17.82
CA PRO A 4 -7.82 -45.99 18.52
C PRO A 4 -8.22 -44.52 18.57
N LYS A 5 -8.48 -44.01 19.79
CA LYS A 5 -8.45 -42.57 20.07
C LYS A 5 -7.00 -42.11 19.92
N VAL A 6 -6.62 -41.66 18.73
CA VAL A 6 -5.39 -40.89 18.56
C VAL A 6 -5.78 -39.44 18.80
N SER A 7 -5.32 -38.87 19.91
CA SER A 7 -5.52 -37.44 20.18
C SER A 7 -4.53 -36.65 19.32
N PHE A 8 -4.99 -35.56 18.69
CA PHE A 8 -4.19 -34.67 17.84
C PHE A 8 -2.82 -34.25 18.43
N PRO A 9 -2.67 -34.05 19.76
CA PRO A 9 -1.38 -33.74 20.39
C PRO A 9 -0.31 -34.85 20.30
N ASP A 10 -0.69 -36.13 20.16
CA ASP A 10 0.26 -37.25 20.15
C ASP A 10 1.03 -37.38 18.82
N LEU A 11 0.63 -36.62 17.79
CA LEU A 11 1.19 -36.68 16.43
C LEU A 11 2.44 -35.80 16.23
N LEU A 12 2.78 -34.95 17.19
CA LEU A 12 3.89 -33.97 17.09
C LEU A 12 5.31 -34.54 17.23
N LYS A 13 5.49 -35.86 17.43
CA LYS A 13 6.85 -36.45 17.48
C LYS A 13 7.36 -36.74 16.07
N SER A 14 8.10 -35.76 15.53
CA SER A 14 8.84 -35.69 14.26
C SER A 14 9.69 -36.93 13.95
N SER A 15 9.06 -38.04 13.56
CA SER A 15 9.77 -39.20 13.02
C SER A 15 9.12 -39.68 11.74
N ALA A 16 9.94 -40.08 10.76
CA ALA A 16 9.48 -40.74 9.54
C ALA A 16 8.59 -41.96 9.83
N LYS A 17 8.76 -42.57 11.03
CA LYS A 17 7.95 -43.66 11.55
C LYS A 17 6.54 -43.21 11.97
N ALA A 18 6.40 -42.05 12.61
CA ALA A 18 5.11 -41.45 12.92
C ALA A 18 4.36 -41.04 11.64
N LYS A 19 5.06 -40.49 10.64
CA LYS A 19 4.51 -40.16 9.31
C LYS A 19 3.93 -41.39 8.60
N LYS A 20 4.72 -42.47 8.46
CA LYS A 20 4.22 -43.72 7.85
C LYS A 20 3.04 -44.29 8.63
N LYS A 21 3.11 -44.34 9.96
CA LYS A 21 2.04 -44.87 10.80
C LYS A 21 0.74 -44.05 10.66
N PHE A 22 0.84 -42.73 10.58
CA PHE A 22 -0.30 -41.86 10.37
C PHE A 22 -0.94 -42.09 9.00
N ILE A 23 -0.16 -42.12 7.92
CA ILE A 23 -0.67 -42.36 6.56
C ILE A 23 -1.33 -43.74 6.45
N THR A 24 -0.71 -44.79 7.00
CA THR A 24 -1.29 -46.13 7.01
C THR A 24 -2.58 -46.20 7.81
N ASN A 25 -2.67 -45.48 8.94
CA ASN A 25 -3.91 -45.38 9.70
C ASN A 25 -4.96 -44.57 8.95
N PHE A 26 -4.56 -43.51 8.25
CA PHE A 26 -5.45 -42.65 7.50
C PHE A 26 -6.14 -43.40 6.35
N GLY A 27 -5.38 -44.21 5.61
CA GLY A 27 -5.91 -45.05 4.53
C GLY A 27 -6.90 -46.14 4.99
N ASN A 28 -6.99 -46.41 6.31
CA ASN A 28 -7.90 -47.39 6.88
C ASN A 28 -9.16 -46.75 7.51
N TYR A 29 -9.31 -45.41 7.48
CA TYR A 29 -10.51 -44.76 7.99
C TYR A 29 -11.71 -44.96 7.06
N ASP A 30 -12.87 -45.22 7.66
CA ASP A 30 -14.14 -45.13 6.95
C ASP A 30 -14.55 -43.65 6.70
N HIS A 31 -15.54 -43.46 5.84
CA HIS A 31 -16.04 -42.12 5.49
C HIS A 31 -16.48 -41.29 6.70
N GLU A 32 -17.05 -41.92 7.74
CA GLU A 32 -17.55 -41.21 8.92
C GLU A 32 -16.41 -40.75 9.84
N SER A 33 -15.37 -41.56 9.97
CA SER A 33 -14.15 -41.24 10.71
C SER A 33 -13.38 -40.10 10.06
N ILE A 34 -13.27 -40.10 8.72
CA ILE A 34 -12.66 -39.00 7.97
C ILE A 34 -13.46 -37.72 8.17
N ARG A 35 -14.79 -37.78 8.05
CA ARG A 35 -15.67 -36.62 8.29
C ARG A 35 -15.48 -36.02 9.68
N LYS A 36 -15.40 -36.87 10.72
CA LYS A 36 -15.18 -36.43 12.10
C LYS A 36 -13.82 -35.77 12.28
N LEU A 37 -12.78 -36.34 11.69
CA LEU A 37 -11.44 -35.76 11.71
C LEU A 37 -11.40 -34.39 11.03
N CYS A 38 -12.05 -34.24 9.86
CA CYS A 38 -12.18 -32.95 9.17
C CYS A 38 -12.88 -31.90 10.05
N LEU A 39 -13.96 -32.27 10.75
CA LEU A 39 -14.63 -31.38 11.71
C LEU A 39 -13.72 -30.97 12.88
N GLU A 40 -12.95 -31.90 13.44
CA GLU A 40 -12.00 -31.60 14.52
C GLU A 40 -10.92 -30.62 14.06
N ILE A 41 -10.45 -30.75 12.82
CA ILE A 41 -9.47 -29.83 12.22
C ILE A 41 -10.06 -28.45 12.05
N LEU A 42 -11.26 -28.33 11.46
CA LEU A 42 -11.93 -27.05 11.26
C LEU A 42 -12.16 -26.33 12.60
N ASN A 43 -12.62 -27.06 13.63
CA ASN A 43 -12.75 -26.50 14.98
C ASN A 43 -11.41 -26.09 15.59
N LYS A 44 -10.31 -26.78 15.27
CA LYS A 44 -8.97 -26.42 15.76
C LYS A 44 -8.45 -25.18 15.04
N VAL A 45 -8.69 -25.02 13.74
CA VAL A 45 -8.38 -23.79 12.98
C VAL A 45 -9.02 -22.58 13.63
N GLU A 46 -10.31 -22.67 13.94
CA GLU A 46 -11.08 -21.60 14.60
C GLU A 46 -10.49 -21.25 15.97
N LYS A 47 -10.26 -22.26 16.82
CA LYS A 47 -9.65 -22.02 18.13
C LYS A 47 -8.26 -21.41 18.04
N ILE A 48 -7.45 -21.80 17.05
CA ILE A 48 -6.13 -21.20 16.82
C ILE A 48 -6.28 -19.72 16.47
N ALA A 49 -7.21 -19.39 15.56
CA ALA A 49 -7.50 -18.03 15.16
C ALA A 49 -8.01 -17.14 16.30
N GLU A 50 -8.80 -17.68 17.23
CA GLU A 50 -9.31 -16.94 18.40
C GLU A 50 -8.27 -16.78 19.52
N SER A 51 -7.45 -17.82 19.76
CA SER A 51 -6.53 -17.86 20.90
C SER A 51 -5.12 -17.33 20.60
N GLY A 52 -4.75 -17.19 19.32
CA GLY A 52 -3.38 -16.83 18.94
C GLY A 52 -2.37 -17.98 19.10
N ASP A 53 -2.84 -19.24 19.07
CA ASP A 53 -2.02 -20.45 19.29
C ASP A 53 -1.09 -20.77 18.10
N VAL A 54 0.07 -20.13 18.05
CA VAL A 54 1.08 -20.30 16.98
C VAL A 54 1.59 -21.75 16.89
N ASP A 55 1.75 -22.43 18.03
CA ASP A 55 2.22 -23.83 18.03
C ASP A 55 1.13 -24.79 17.55
N GLY A 56 -0.13 -24.49 17.86
CA GLY A 56 -1.29 -25.13 17.25
C GLY A 56 -1.32 -24.95 15.73
N LEU A 57 -1.02 -23.75 15.24
CA LEU A 57 -0.92 -23.48 13.80
C LEU A 57 0.19 -24.30 13.13
N LYS A 58 1.39 -24.37 13.73
CA LYS A 58 2.49 -25.23 13.25
C LYS A 58 2.08 -26.70 13.19
N SER A 59 1.36 -27.16 14.22
CA SER A 59 0.85 -28.53 14.28
C SER A 59 -0.14 -28.82 13.15
N LEU A 60 -0.99 -27.85 12.83
CA LEU A 60 -1.94 -27.94 11.73
C LEU A 60 -1.24 -27.92 10.36
N ASN A 61 -0.24 -27.06 10.17
CA ASN A 61 0.55 -27.02 8.94
C ASN A 61 1.22 -28.37 8.67
N TRP A 62 1.90 -28.90 9.70
CA TRP A 62 2.49 -30.24 9.66
C TRP A 62 1.46 -31.28 9.23
N PHE A 63 0.26 -31.26 9.80
CA PHE A 63 -0.80 -32.20 9.46
C PHE A 63 -1.22 -32.11 7.98
N VAL A 64 -1.45 -30.90 7.46
CA VAL A 64 -1.85 -30.68 6.06
C VAL A 64 -0.76 -31.15 5.09
N GLU A 65 0.51 -30.85 5.36
CA GLU A 65 1.64 -31.34 4.55
C GLU A 65 1.71 -32.87 4.47
N HIS A 66 1.28 -33.55 5.53
CA HIS A 66 1.37 -35.01 5.61
C HIS A 66 0.22 -35.70 4.87
N ILE A 67 -0.96 -35.10 4.83
CA ILE A 67 -2.12 -35.65 4.11
C ILE A 67 -2.09 -35.32 2.62
N SER A 68 -1.65 -34.12 2.25
CA SER A 68 -1.55 -33.73 0.84
C SER A 68 -0.59 -34.65 0.06
N GLY A 69 0.41 -35.23 0.73
CA GLY A 69 1.28 -36.25 0.15
C GLY A 69 0.70 -37.67 0.09
N ALA A 70 -0.45 -37.92 0.73
CA ALA A 70 -1.04 -39.26 0.90
C ALA A 70 -2.39 -39.45 0.20
N VAL A 71 -3.15 -38.37 -0.01
CA VAL A 71 -4.50 -38.39 -0.56
C VAL A 71 -4.58 -37.39 -1.70
N GLN A 72 -5.27 -37.73 -2.79
CA GLN A 72 -5.50 -36.79 -3.88
C GLN A 72 -6.30 -35.56 -3.39
N ASP A 73 -5.88 -34.38 -3.84
CA ASP A 73 -6.43 -33.09 -3.42
C ASP A 73 -7.95 -32.94 -3.63
N GLU A 74 -8.53 -33.61 -4.63
CA GLU A 74 -9.97 -33.61 -4.90
C GLU A 74 -10.75 -34.44 -3.89
N THR A 75 -10.21 -35.61 -3.52
CA THR A 75 -10.82 -36.48 -2.51
C THR A 75 -10.79 -35.81 -1.14
N LEU A 76 -9.65 -35.20 -0.78
CA LEU A 76 -9.52 -34.45 0.46
C LEU A 76 -10.51 -33.28 0.51
N TYR A 77 -10.59 -32.50 -0.55
CA TYR A 77 -11.54 -31.39 -0.66
C TYR A 77 -12.99 -31.85 -0.45
N ASN A 78 -13.41 -32.93 -1.12
CA ASN A 78 -14.76 -33.47 -0.96
C ASN A 78 -15.06 -33.91 0.47
N TYR A 79 -14.07 -34.46 1.20
CA TYR A 79 -14.26 -34.81 2.60
C TYR A 79 -14.49 -33.58 3.48
N PHE A 80 -13.73 -32.50 3.28
CA PHE A 80 -13.91 -31.27 4.04
C PHE A 80 -15.19 -30.53 3.67
N MET A 81 -15.57 -30.47 2.39
CA MET A 81 -16.82 -29.85 1.97
C MET A 81 -18.06 -30.60 2.48
N ASN A 82 -18.02 -31.94 2.49
CA ASN A 82 -19.10 -32.76 3.05
C ASN A 82 -19.13 -32.75 4.59
N ALA A 83 -18.00 -32.46 5.23
CA ALA A 83 -17.92 -32.24 6.67
C ALA A 83 -18.38 -30.82 7.06
N ASN A 84 -18.25 -29.87 6.15
CA ASN A 84 -18.79 -28.51 6.26
C ASN A 84 -20.31 -28.56 6.24
N ASN A 85 -20.92 -28.63 7.42
CA ASN A 85 -22.28 -28.15 7.59
C ASN A 85 -22.28 -26.62 7.39
N ASP A 86 -23.43 -26.04 7.03
CA ASP A 86 -23.66 -24.60 6.77
C ASP A 86 -23.15 -23.61 7.86
N SER A 87 -22.68 -24.10 9.02
CA SER A 87 -22.15 -23.29 10.11
C SER A 87 -20.68 -22.87 9.94
N ILE A 88 -19.87 -23.61 9.19
CA ILE A 88 -18.41 -23.36 9.09
C ILE A 88 -18.06 -22.43 7.91
N THR A 89 -18.88 -22.43 6.85
CA THR A 89 -18.82 -21.43 5.76
C THR A 89 -19.06 -19.99 6.22
N ARG A 90 -19.50 -19.78 7.48
CA ARG A 90 -19.67 -18.46 8.10
C ARG A 90 -18.43 -17.93 8.84
N ARG A 91 -17.34 -18.70 8.91
CA ARG A 91 -16.21 -18.39 9.80
C ARG A 91 -14.95 -18.14 9.02
N ASN A 92 -14.88 -16.91 8.51
CA ASN A 92 -13.66 -16.42 7.90
C ASN A 92 -12.55 -16.31 8.95
N ILE A 93 -11.44 -17.03 8.75
CA ILE A 93 -10.35 -17.06 9.72
C ILE A 93 -9.65 -15.69 9.85
N LEU A 94 -9.59 -14.92 8.76
CA LEU A 94 -8.96 -13.59 8.75
C LEU A 94 -9.77 -12.62 9.60
N VAL A 95 -11.09 -12.70 9.53
CA VAL A 95 -11.98 -11.89 10.38
C VAL A 95 -11.70 -12.21 11.86
N LEU A 96 -11.64 -13.49 12.23
CA LEU A 96 -11.32 -13.91 13.61
C LEU A 96 -9.95 -13.41 14.06
N ILE A 97 -8.91 -13.65 13.26
CA ILE A 97 -7.53 -13.23 13.56
C ILE A 97 -7.47 -11.71 13.76
N CYS A 98 -8.09 -10.93 12.86
CA CYS A 98 -8.06 -9.48 12.93
C CYS A 98 -8.91 -8.94 14.09
N LYS A 99 -10.07 -9.55 14.36
CA LYS A 99 -10.97 -9.19 15.47
C LYS A 99 -10.28 -9.34 16.83
N HIS A 100 -9.45 -10.37 16.98
CA HIS A 100 -8.68 -10.63 18.20
C HIS A 100 -7.27 -10.04 18.19
N GLY A 101 -6.85 -9.38 17.10
CA GLY A 101 -5.56 -8.69 17.01
C GLY A 101 -4.34 -9.60 16.87
N HIS A 102 -4.50 -10.84 16.43
CA HIS A 102 -3.43 -11.86 16.40
C HIS A 102 -2.54 -11.77 15.15
N GLY A 103 -1.83 -10.65 15.00
CA GLY A 103 -0.94 -10.40 13.85
C GLY A 103 0.15 -11.45 13.66
N ASP A 104 0.60 -12.12 14.72
CA ASP A 104 1.59 -13.19 14.63
C ASP A 104 1.06 -14.42 13.87
N ILE A 105 -0.20 -14.79 14.09
CA ILE A 105 -0.86 -15.87 13.33
C ILE A 105 -0.97 -15.50 11.86
N LEU A 106 -1.34 -14.24 11.57
CA LEU A 106 -1.42 -13.75 10.19
C LEU A 106 -0.06 -13.80 9.49
N ASN A 107 1.00 -13.32 10.16
CA ASN A 107 2.37 -13.36 9.65
C ASN A 107 2.85 -14.80 9.40
N CYS A 108 2.55 -15.74 10.31
CA CYS A 108 2.87 -17.15 10.09
C CYS A 108 2.12 -17.71 8.87
N LEU A 109 0.80 -17.51 8.80
CA LEU A 109 -0.04 -17.98 7.68
C LEU A 109 0.43 -17.47 6.33
N PHE A 110 0.94 -16.24 6.26
CA PHE A 110 1.40 -15.61 5.03
C PHE A 110 2.85 -15.95 4.66
N SER A 111 3.57 -16.66 5.53
CA SER A 111 4.94 -17.07 5.24
C SER A 111 5.00 -18.28 4.29
N GLU A 112 6.10 -18.40 3.54
CA GLU A 112 6.29 -19.52 2.59
C GLU A 112 6.23 -20.90 3.26
N GLU A 113 6.59 -21.01 4.54
CA GLU A 113 6.49 -22.26 5.32
C GLU A 113 5.04 -22.77 5.41
N PHE A 114 4.05 -21.88 5.40
CA PHE A 114 2.64 -22.21 5.56
C PHE A 114 1.85 -22.19 4.23
N LYS A 115 2.54 -22.10 3.09
CA LYS A 115 1.92 -21.99 1.76
C LYS A 115 0.94 -23.12 1.44
N LEU A 116 1.26 -24.35 1.83
CA LEU A 116 0.37 -25.50 1.63
C LEU A 116 -0.90 -25.38 2.48
N LEU A 117 -0.75 -24.99 3.75
CA LEU A 117 -1.89 -24.71 4.61
C LEU A 117 -2.73 -23.55 4.04
N TRP A 118 -2.12 -22.45 3.63
CA TRP A 118 -2.81 -21.32 3.03
C TRP A 118 -3.65 -21.74 1.82
N ASN A 119 -3.04 -22.44 0.86
CA ASN A 119 -3.75 -22.91 -0.34
C ASN A 119 -4.91 -23.85 0.02
N PHE A 120 -4.72 -24.68 1.03
CA PHE A 120 -5.77 -25.56 1.54
C PHE A 120 -6.93 -24.76 2.14
N LEU A 121 -6.66 -23.75 2.98
CA LEU A 121 -7.67 -22.88 3.59
C LEU A 121 -8.41 -22.04 2.52
N VAL A 122 -7.71 -21.53 1.51
CA VAL A 122 -8.31 -20.83 0.36
C VAL A 122 -9.23 -21.76 -0.41
N LYS A 123 -8.81 -23.00 -0.68
CA LYS A 123 -9.63 -23.99 -1.39
C LYS A 123 -10.93 -24.29 -0.63
N LEU A 124 -10.87 -24.31 0.71
CA LEU A 124 -12.03 -24.48 1.58
C LEU A 124 -12.93 -23.23 1.70
N GLN A 125 -12.59 -22.12 1.05
CA GLN A 125 -13.34 -20.86 1.06
C GLN A 125 -13.54 -20.26 2.48
N ILE A 126 -12.68 -20.61 3.43
CA ILE A 126 -12.69 -20.06 4.80
C ILE A 126 -11.76 -18.84 4.95
N VAL A 127 -11.20 -18.38 3.84
CA VAL A 127 -10.34 -17.20 3.72
C VAL A 127 -10.91 -16.33 2.61
N SER A 128 -11.32 -15.12 2.97
CA SER A 128 -11.87 -14.10 2.08
C SER A 128 -11.68 -12.70 2.69
N LEU A 129 -11.46 -11.69 1.86
CA LEU A 129 -11.42 -10.30 2.34
C LEU A 129 -12.80 -9.66 2.40
N THR A 130 -13.73 -10.16 1.59
CA THR A 130 -15.05 -9.56 1.40
C THR A 130 -16.10 -10.15 2.32
N SER A 131 -15.88 -11.36 2.85
CA SER A 131 -16.84 -11.97 3.76
C SER A 131 -16.88 -11.24 5.10
N THR A 132 -18.08 -11.06 5.62
CA THR A 132 -18.35 -10.42 6.89
C THR A 132 -18.75 -11.44 7.96
N ASP A 133 -18.57 -11.09 9.23
CA ASP A 133 -19.10 -11.87 10.35
C ASP A 133 -20.57 -11.50 10.67
N GLU A 134 -21.06 -11.99 11.81
CA GLU A 134 -22.42 -11.71 12.30
C GLU A 134 -22.67 -10.22 12.56
N GLU A 135 -21.61 -9.45 12.84
CA GLU A 135 -21.66 -8.00 13.02
C GLU A 135 -21.59 -7.22 11.69
N GLN A 136 -21.54 -7.94 10.57
CA GLN A 136 -21.40 -7.42 9.21
C GLN A 136 -20.05 -6.72 8.97
N HIS A 137 -19.00 -7.12 9.69
CA HIS A 137 -17.65 -6.57 9.53
C HIS A 137 -16.67 -7.56 8.91
N ASN A 138 -15.80 -7.05 8.05
CA ASN A 138 -14.74 -7.83 7.41
C ASN A 138 -13.40 -7.70 8.16
N ALA A 139 -12.37 -8.41 7.69
CA ALA A 139 -11.07 -8.44 8.32
C ALA A 139 -10.37 -7.06 8.33
N ILE A 140 -10.53 -6.27 7.26
CA ILE A 140 -9.94 -4.93 7.12
C ILE A 140 -10.51 -3.98 8.18
N TYR A 141 -11.84 -4.01 8.39
CA TYR A 141 -12.49 -3.23 9.44
C TYR A 141 -11.88 -3.52 10.82
N TYR A 142 -11.76 -4.79 11.19
CA TYR A 142 -11.18 -5.17 12.48
C TYR A 142 -9.69 -4.82 12.58
N ALA A 143 -8.93 -4.96 11.50
CA ALA A 143 -7.53 -4.59 11.47
C ALA A 143 -7.33 -3.10 11.74
N ILE A 144 -8.09 -2.21 11.09
CA ILE A 144 -8.03 -0.76 11.35
C ILE A 144 -8.48 -0.47 12.79
N ARG A 145 -9.63 -1.03 13.21
CA ARG A 145 -10.22 -0.83 14.54
C ARG A 145 -9.27 -1.21 15.68
N SER A 146 -8.41 -2.20 15.47
CA SER A 146 -7.45 -2.66 16.48
C SER A 146 -6.37 -1.63 16.83
N ASN A 147 -6.19 -0.58 16.02
CA ASN A 147 -5.05 0.34 16.07
C ASN A 147 -3.67 -0.36 15.96
N ASN A 148 -3.62 -1.61 15.50
CA ASN A 148 -2.39 -2.33 15.25
C ASN A 148 -1.96 -2.15 13.79
N ILE A 149 -1.06 -1.20 13.54
CA ILE A 149 -0.56 -0.91 12.19
C ILE A 149 0.13 -2.14 11.58
N GLN A 150 0.86 -2.92 12.38
CA GLN A 150 1.56 -4.11 11.87
C GLN A 150 0.59 -5.20 11.40
N LEU A 151 -0.57 -5.32 12.03
CA LEU A 151 -1.62 -6.24 11.60
C LEU A 151 -2.20 -5.83 10.25
N LEU A 152 -2.55 -4.54 10.09
CA LEU A 152 -3.07 -4.02 8.84
C LEU A 152 -2.03 -4.07 7.72
N ASP A 153 -0.79 -3.71 8.02
CA ASP A 153 0.36 -3.80 7.11
C ASP A 153 0.58 -5.24 6.63
N ALA A 154 0.55 -6.22 7.54
CA ALA A 154 0.65 -7.63 7.15
C ALA A 154 -0.52 -8.05 6.26
N LEU A 155 -1.75 -7.61 6.57
CA LEU A 155 -2.94 -7.91 5.78
C LEU A 155 -2.87 -7.34 4.35
N ILE A 156 -2.23 -6.19 4.16
CA ILE A 156 -2.14 -5.52 2.86
C ILE A 156 -0.89 -5.94 2.08
N HIS A 157 0.29 -5.82 2.68
CA HIS A 157 1.57 -5.89 1.98
C HIS A 157 2.20 -7.28 2.00
N LYS A 158 1.79 -8.16 2.91
CA LYS A 158 2.29 -9.55 2.99
C LYS A 158 1.29 -10.57 2.47
N TRP A 159 0.22 -10.12 1.82
CA TRP A 159 -0.79 -11.02 1.28
C TRP A 159 -0.14 -12.02 0.29
N PRO A 160 -0.40 -13.34 0.41
CA PRO A 160 0.29 -14.34 -0.39
C PRO A 160 0.16 -14.11 -1.90
N ASN A 161 1.27 -14.32 -2.61
CA ASN A 161 1.41 -14.12 -4.07
C ASN A 161 1.20 -12.68 -4.57
N ASP A 162 1.36 -11.66 -3.72
CA ASP A 162 1.18 -10.25 -4.09
C ASP A 162 -0.18 -9.98 -4.76
N TYR A 163 -1.24 -10.53 -4.15
CA TYR A 163 -2.60 -10.46 -4.68
C TYR A 163 -3.03 -9.02 -4.99
N PHE A 164 -2.75 -8.09 -4.09
CA PHE A 164 -3.13 -6.69 -4.26
C PHE A 164 -2.26 -5.93 -5.26
N GLY A 165 -1.10 -6.48 -5.65
CA GLY A 165 -0.35 -6.00 -6.81
C GLY A 165 -1.21 -5.96 -8.08
N ASN A 166 -2.14 -6.90 -8.25
CA ASN A 166 -3.06 -6.96 -9.40
C ASN A 166 -4.51 -6.55 -9.07
N ASN A 167 -4.87 -6.43 -7.80
CA ASN A 167 -6.24 -6.15 -7.33
C ASN A 167 -6.32 -4.90 -6.46
N ALA A 168 -5.59 -3.84 -6.81
CA ALA A 168 -5.55 -2.60 -6.03
C ALA A 168 -6.90 -1.87 -5.93
N GLU A 169 -7.77 -1.98 -6.94
CA GLU A 169 -9.11 -1.41 -6.90
C GLU A 169 -9.99 -2.07 -5.82
N GLU A 170 -9.91 -3.39 -5.66
CA GLU A 170 -10.60 -4.12 -4.61
C GLU A 170 -10.09 -3.69 -3.23
N LEU A 171 -8.77 -3.53 -3.08
CA LEU A 171 -8.18 -3.06 -1.83
C LEU A 171 -8.61 -1.63 -1.48
N ASP A 172 -8.63 -0.72 -2.45
CA ASP A 172 -9.10 0.65 -2.26
C ASP A 172 -10.55 0.65 -1.77
N GLU A 173 -11.44 -0.11 -2.42
CA GLU A 173 -12.84 -0.22 -2.03
C GLU A 173 -12.99 -0.74 -0.59
N LEU A 174 -12.32 -1.84 -0.25
CA LEU A 174 -12.39 -2.45 1.07
C LEU A 174 -11.85 -1.54 2.18
N LEU A 175 -10.69 -0.92 1.98
CA LEU A 175 -10.10 0.03 2.93
C LEU A 175 -11.00 1.26 3.10
N SER A 176 -11.54 1.79 2.00
CA SER A 176 -12.38 2.98 2.01
C SER A 176 -13.66 2.74 2.80
N LEU A 177 -14.37 1.67 2.48
CA LEU A 177 -15.63 1.32 3.15
C LEU A 177 -15.41 1.10 4.64
N ALA A 178 -14.38 0.33 5.01
CA ALA A 178 -14.05 0.07 6.40
C ALA A 178 -13.68 1.36 7.17
N TYR A 179 -12.85 2.22 6.58
CA TYR A 179 -12.41 3.46 7.22
C TYR A 179 -13.53 4.49 7.39
N GLU A 180 -14.36 4.68 6.36
CA GLU A 180 -15.53 5.55 6.42
C GLU A 180 -16.55 5.03 7.43
N GLU A 181 -16.81 3.72 7.48
CA GLU A 181 -17.69 3.15 8.50
C GLU A 181 -17.18 3.41 9.93
N LEU A 182 -15.87 3.27 10.17
CA LEU A 182 -15.26 3.57 11.47
C LEU A 182 -15.39 5.05 11.85
N LYS A 183 -15.17 5.97 10.89
CA LYS A 183 -15.36 7.41 11.08
C LYS A 183 -16.82 7.74 11.38
N LEU A 184 -17.77 7.21 10.62
CA LEU A 184 -19.21 7.43 10.82
C LEU A 184 -19.69 6.94 12.18
N LYS A 185 -19.14 5.82 12.66
CA LYS A 185 -19.44 5.26 14.00
C LYS A 185 -18.66 5.95 15.12
N ASN A 186 -17.87 6.98 14.84
CA ASN A 186 -17.00 7.69 15.80
C ASN A 186 -16.11 6.73 16.60
N VAL A 187 -15.58 5.68 15.96
CA VAL A 187 -14.62 4.78 16.60
C VAL A 187 -13.28 5.51 16.77
N LEU A 188 -12.73 5.49 17.98
CA LEU A 188 -11.49 6.18 18.27
C LEU A 188 -10.29 5.46 17.63
N LEU A 189 -9.72 6.09 16.61
CA LEU A 189 -8.49 5.66 15.94
C LEU A 189 -7.34 6.57 16.36
N THR A 190 -6.18 5.98 16.60
CA THR A 190 -4.93 6.71 16.83
C THR A 190 -4.56 7.53 15.60
N ASP A 191 -3.87 8.67 15.81
CA ASP A 191 -3.41 9.51 14.72
C ASP A 191 -2.47 8.76 13.76
N GLU A 192 -1.66 7.83 14.30
CA GLU A 192 -0.77 6.98 13.51
C GLU A 192 -1.56 6.03 12.58
N MET A 193 -2.61 5.38 13.09
CA MET A 193 -3.46 4.50 12.28
C MET A 193 -4.22 5.29 11.20
N GLN A 194 -4.76 6.46 11.55
CA GLN A 194 -5.43 7.34 10.57
C GLN A 194 -4.47 7.76 9.46
N ALA A 195 -3.26 8.21 9.81
CA ALA A 195 -2.23 8.60 8.85
C ALA A 195 -1.81 7.41 7.97
N PHE A 196 -1.68 6.21 8.54
CA PHE A 196 -1.35 5.00 7.80
C PHE A 196 -2.44 4.65 6.76
N VAL A 197 -3.70 4.56 7.18
CA VAL A 197 -4.82 4.24 6.27
C VAL A 197 -4.98 5.29 5.17
N GLU A 198 -4.88 6.57 5.53
CA GLU A 198 -4.95 7.67 4.56
C GLU A 198 -3.82 7.59 3.54
N ASN A 199 -2.58 7.32 4.00
CA ASN A 199 -1.45 7.11 3.11
C ASN A 199 -1.66 5.90 2.17
N GLU A 200 -2.22 4.80 2.65
CA GLU A 200 -2.51 3.63 1.81
C GLU A 200 -3.60 3.89 0.77
N LEU A 201 -4.73 4.48 1.17
CA LEU A 201 -5.79 4.89 0.24
C LEU A 201 -5.27 5.85 -0.83
N ILE A 202 -4.40 6.77 -0.41
CA ILE A 202 -3.69 7.62 -1.34
C ILE A 202 -2.83 6.76 -2.27
N ASN A 203 -1.97 5.88 -1.76
CA ASN A 203 -1.10 5.05 -2.60
C ASN A 203 -1.86 4.24 -3.65
N LEU A 204 -3.01 3.67 -3.28
CA LEU A 204 -3.84 2.87 -4.17
C LEU A 204 -4.48 3.74 -5.26
N ARG A 205 -5.19 4.80 -4.87
CA ARG A 205 -5.88 5.70 -5.81
C ARG A 205 -4.93 6.47 -6.68
N PHE A 206 -3.73 6.74 -6.15
CA PHE A 206 -2.87 7.77 -6.68
C PHE A 206 -1.54 7.28 -7.25
N PHE A 207 -1.05 6.12 -6.85
CA PHE A 207 0.31 5.69 -7.18
C PHE A 207 0.42 4.23 -7.64
N HIS A 208 -0.68 3.47 -7.70
CA HIS A 208 -0.66 2.12 -8.27
C HIS A 208 -0.39 2.16 -9.77
N ASN A 209 0.85 1.86 -10.15
CA ASN A 209 1.25 1.70 -11.55
C ASN A 209 0.96 0.26 -11.97
N ASN A 210 -0.17 0.00 -12.64
CA ASN A 210 -0.26 -1.18 -13.48
C ASN A 210 0.78 -1.04 -14.60
N SER A 211 1.90 -1.73 -14.46
CA SER A 211 3.04 -1.66 -15.38
C SER A 211 2.77 -2.31 -16.74
N ASN A 212 1.62 -2.98 -16.93
CA ASN A 212 1.29 -3.68 -18.19
C ASN A 212 -0.06 -3.32 -18.81
N SER A 213 -0.79 -2.37 -18.24
CA SER A 213 -1.88 -1.70 -18.94
C SER A 213 -1.94 -0.28 -18.38
N LYS A 214 -1.97 0.73 -19.24
CA LYS A 214 -2.43 2.05 -18.81
C LYS A 214 -3.95 1.99 -18.89
N PRO A 215 -4.71 1.66 -17.82
CA PRO A 215 -6.04 2.21 -17.75
C PRO A 215 -5.80 3.70 -17.63
N LEU A 216 -6.15 4.40 -18.69
CA LEU A 216 -6.35 5.84 -18.66
C LEU A 216 -7.31 6.09 -17.49
N LEU A 217 -6.79 6.56 -16.37
CA LEU A 217 -7.58 6.87 -15.16
C LEU A 217 -8.83 7.63 -15.61
N SER A 218 -9.99 7.18 -15.13
CA SER A 218 -11.27 7.78 -15.52
C SER A 218 -11.24 9.28 -15.20
N SER A 219 -11.97 10.10 -15.97
CA SER A 219 -12.01 11.56 -15.75
C SER A 219 -12.41 11.91 -14.32
N LYS A 220 -13.25 11.09 -13.68
CA LYS A 220 -13.62 11.19 -12.26
C LYS A 220 -12.42 11.06 -11.32
N LEU A 221 -11.54 10.08 -11.54
CA LEU A 221 -10.35 9.88 -10.69
C LEU A 221 -9.34 11.01 -10.83
N ILE A 222 -9.20 11.58 -12.04
CA ILE A 222 -8.37 12.78 -12.28
C ILE A 222 -8.96 13.98 -11.52
N GLN A 223 -10.28 14.18 -11.60
CA GLN A 223 -10.97 15.24 -10.87
C GLN A 223 -10.78 15.09 -9.36
N SER A 224 -11.05 13.91 -8.79
CA SER A 224 -10.88 13.66 -7.35
C SER A 224 -9.44 13.89 -6.89
N ARG A 225 -8.45 13.59 -7.73
CA ARG A 225 -7.04 13.91 -7.40
C ARG A 225 -6.79 15.42 -7.36
N ILE A 226 -7.33 16.17 -8.31
CA ILE A 226 -7.18 17.63 -8.30
C ILE A 226 -7.82 18.21 -7.03
N GLU A 227 -9.01 17.75 -6.66
CA GLU A 227 -9.70 18.15 -5.44
C GLU A 227 -8.86 17.84 -4.18
N VAL A 228 -8.30 16.63 -4.08
CA VAL A 228 -7.42 16.24 -2.96
C VAL A 228 -6.14 17.09 -2.92
N LEU A 229 -5.54 17.39 -4.08
CA LEU A 229 -4.37 18.26 -4.15
C LEU A 229 -4.69 19.68 -3.67
N ILE A 230 -5.81 20.25 -4.10
CA ILE A 230 -6.27 21.58 -3.67
C ILE A 230 -6.52 21.58 -2.16
N ALA A 231 -7.28 20.61 -1.63
CA ALA A 231 -7.56 20.50 -0.20
C ALA A 231 -6.27 20.34 0.64
N SER A 232 -5.27 19.62 0.11
CA SER A 232 -3.98 19.46 0.77
C SER A 232 -3.18 20.76 0.81
N ILE A 233 -3.24 21.55 -0.26
CA ILE A 233 -2.63 22.89 -0.30
C ILE A 233 -3.32 23.81 0.72
N GLU A 234 -4.66 23.82 0.76
CA GLU A 234 -5.44 24.60 1.73
C GLU A 234 -5.10 24.19 3.17
N LYS A 235 -5.01 22.89 3.45
CA LYS A 235 -4.56 22.38 4.75
C LYS A 235 -3.16 22.86 5.09
N LEU A 236 -2.22 22.85 4.12
CA LEU A 236 -0.87 23.35 4.33
C LEU A 236 -0.84 24.84 4.69
N GLN A 237 -1.75 25.65 4.15
CA GLN A 237 -1.87 27.08 4.47
C GLN A 237 -2.28 27.34 5.92
N THR A 238 -2.92 26.39 6.60
CA THR A 238 -3.32 26.54 8.02
C THR A 238 -2.16 26.44 9.02
N PHE A 239 -0.96 26.08 8.57
CA PHE A 239 0.22 25.96 9.43
C PHE A 239 0.80 27.33 9.78
N CYS A 240 0.32 27.93 10.88
CA CYS A 240 0.70 29.28 11.33
C CYS A 240 2.13 29.44 11.86
N SER A 241 2.84 28.36 12.21
CA SER A 241 4.22 28.47 12.71
C SER A 241 5.17 28.90 11.59
N ASP A 242 6.16 29.73 11.86
CA ASP A 242 7.22 30.01 10.87
C ASP A 242 8.20 28.84 10.72
N THR A 243 8.22 27.91 11.69
CA THR A 243 9.08 26.73 11.63
C THR A 243 8.54 25.68 10.67
N VAL A 244 9.47 24.98 10.03
CA VAL A 244 9.18 23.82 9.19
C VAL A 244 9.29 22.58 10.07
N ASP A 245 8.15 21.98 10.42
CA ASP A 245 8.08 20.74 11.18
C ASP A 245 7.94 19.52 10.23
N GLU A 246 8.07 18.32 10.79
CA GLU A 246 7.96 17.07 10.00
C GLU A 246 6.60 16.92 9.32
N ARG A 247 5.52 17.40 9.96
CA ARG A 247 4.16 17.38 9.40
C ARG A 247 4.05 18.28 8.18
N PHE A 248 4.65 19.47 8.22
CA PHE A 248 4.73 20.36 7.06
C PHE A 248 5.47 19.68 5.91
N LEU A 249 6.65 19.10 6.18
CA LEU A 249 7.43 18.40 5.16
C LEU A 249 6.68 17.19 4.57
N TYR A 250 5.96 16.45 5.39
CA TYR A 250 5.12 15.34 4.94
C TYR A 250 4.05 15.80 3.94
N LEU A 251 3.32 16.87 4.27
CA LEU A 251 2.31 17.42 3.36
C LEU A 251 2.94 18.01 2.09
N VAL A 252 4.10 18.66 2.17
CA VAL A 252 4.80 19.14 0.97
C VAL A 252 5.22 17.98 0.06
N LYS A 253 5.77 16.89 0.63
CA LYS A 253 6.08 15.65 -0.13
C LYS A 253 4.84 15.09 -0.80
N PHE A 254 3.73 15.04 -0.07
CA PHE A 254 2.45 14.58 -0.57
C PHE A 254 1.95 15.41 -1.77
N ILE A 255 2.00 16.74 -1.65
CA ILE A 255 1.63 17.68 -2.71
C ILE A 255 2.53 17.49 -3.93
N ALA A 256 3.86 17.45 -3.74
CA ALA A 256 4.82 17.25 -4.83
C ALA A 256 4.55 15.95 -5.60
N ARG A 257 4.21 14.88 -4.89
CA ARG A 257 3.90 13.58 -5.49
C ARG A 257 2.62 13.62 -6.33
N ASN A 258 1.59 14.35 -5.88
CA ASN A 258 0.37 14.55 -6.65
C ASN A 258 0.58 15.43 -7.88
N VAL A 259 1.38 16.50 -7.76
CA VAL A 259 1.80 17.33 -8.90
C VAL A 259 2.54 16.49 -9.94
N TYR A 260 3.45 15.61 -9.53
CA TYR A 260 4.18 14.70 -10.42
C TYR A 260 3.27 13.78 -11.24
N VAL A 261 2.21 13.26 -10.63
CA VAL A 261 1.28 12.40 -11.37
C VAL A 261 0.38 13.22 -12.29
N LEU A 262 -0.22 14.31 -11.78
CA LEU A 262 -1.12 15.15 -12.54
C LEU A 262 -0.42 15.78 -13.75
N LYS A 263 0.83 16.26 -13.62
CA LYS A 263 1.56 16.82 -14.77
C LYS A 263 1.73 15.82 -15.93
N ARG A 264 1.90 14.52 -15.63
CA ARG A 264 2.04 13.48 -16.65
C ARG A 264 0.72 13.19 -17.36
N GLN A 265 -0.40 13.42 -16.68
CA GLN A 265 -1.76 13.14 -17.16
C GLN A 265 -2.39 14.35 -17.87
N LEU A 266 -2.12 15.56 -17.37
CA LEU A 266 -2.71 16.82 -17.80
C LEU A 266 -1.77 17.64 -18.66
N LYS A 267 -1.05 17.00 -19.59
CA LYS A 267 -0.08 17.67 -20.46
C LYS A 267 -0.70 18.82 -21.25
N CYS A 268 -1.99 18.75 -21.55
CA CYS A 268 -2.73 19.81 -22.25
C CYS A 268 -2.75 21.16 -21.50
N THR A 269 -2.46 21.15 -20.20
CA THR A 269 -2.46 22.34 -19.34
C THR A 269 -1.07 22.96 -19.18
N TYR A 270 -0.03 22.47 -19.87
CA TYR A 270 1.35 22.99 -19.77
C TYR A 270 1.52 24.41 -20.29
N SER A 271 0.54 24.95 -21.03
CA SER A 271 0.49 26.36 -21.42
C SER A 271 -0.24 27.25 -20.40
N LYS A 272 -0.77 26.66 -19.33
CA LYS A 272 -1.61 27.35 -18.34
C LYS A 272 -1.07 27.23 -16.91
N LEU A 273 -0.34 26.16 -16.61
CA LEU A 273 0.13 25.84 -15.26
C LEU A 273 1.63 25.53 -15.25
N PRO A 274 2.39 26.06 -14.28
CA PRO A 274 3.84 25.83 -14.14
C PRO A 274 4.14 24.51 -13.41
N TRP A 275 3.67 23.38 -13.96
CA TRP A 275 3.76 22.07 -13.30
C TRP A 275 5.17 21.68 -12.88
N GLU A 276 6.14 21.81 -13.79
CA GLU A 276 7.51 21.38 -13.55
C GLU A 276 8.21 22.27 -12.53
N GLU A 277 7.98 23.58 -12.59
CA GLU A 277 8.58 24.53 -11.65
C GLU A 277 8.05 24.31 -10.23
N ILE A 278 6.74 24.09 -10.08
CA ILE A 278 6.14 23.78 -8.77
C ILE A 278 6.73 22.51 -8.20
N GLU A 279 6.72 21.40 -8.96
CA GLU A 279 7.28 20.14 -8.46
C GLU A 279 8.75 20.27 -8.09
N PHE A 280 9.55 20.89 -8.95
CA PHE A 280 10.97 21.06 -8.72
C PHE A 280 11.25 21.86 -7.44
N CYS A 281 10.55 22.98 -7.26
CA CYS A 281 10.70 23.81 -6.06
C CYS A 281 10.25 23.06 -4.80
N LEU A 282 9.16 22.28 -4.83
CA LEU A 282 8.73 21.49 -3.67
C LEU A 282 9.75 20.42 -3.31
N ILE A 283 10.31 19.71 -4.30
CA ILE A 283 11.35 18.69 -4.08
C ILE A 283 12.61 19.35 -3.51
N ALA A 284 13.08 20.46 -4.11
CA ALA A 284 14.25 21.18 -3.62
C ALA A 284 14.06 21.68 -2.18
N PHE A 285 12.88 22.22 -1.87
CA PHE A 285 12.51 22.64 -0.52
C PHE A 285 12.60 21.47 0.48
N VAL A 286 12.00 20.32 0.14
CA VAL A 286 12.06 19.12 1.01
C VAL A 286 13.49 18.64 1.20
N CYS A 287 14.28 18.53 0.12
CA CYS A 287 15.68 18.13 0.19
C CYS A 287 16.46 19.03 1.14
N SER A 288 16.28 20.36 1.03
CA SER A 288 16.99 21.32 1.87
C SER A 288 16.71 21.21 3.38
N HIS A 289 15.63 20.53 3.77
CA HIS A 289 15.27 20.31 5.18
C HIS A 289 15.46 18.86 5.64
N THR A 290 15.97 17.98 4.77
CA THR A 290 16.09 16.53 5.06
C THR A 290 17.49 15.97 4.82
N THR A 291 18.36 16.71 4.13
CA THR A 291 19.78 16.36 3.96
C THR A 291 20.66 17.31 4.77
N ASP A 292 21.87 16.86 5.14
CA ASP A 292 22.87 17.69 5.83
C ASP A 292 23.93 18.17 4.82
N GLU A 293 23.51 18.91 3.79
CA GLU A 293 24.41 19.47 2.77
C GLU A 293 24.53 20.99 2.91
N ASP A 294 25.74 21.55 2.81
CA ASP A 294 25.98 23.00 2.92
C ASP A 294 25.12 23.84 1.96
N ILE A 295 24.75 23.26 0.82
CA ILE A 295 23.92 23.93 -0.19
C ILE A 295 22.48 24.16 0.26
N ASN A 296 22.05 23.50 1.32
CA ASN A 296 20.73 23.65 1.90
C ASN A 296 20.51 25.04 2.48
N LEU A 297 21.59 25.73 2.90
CA LEU A 297 21.53 27.15 3.27
C LEU A 297 21.20 28.05 2.07
N ILE A 298 21.73 27.72 0.88
CA ILE A 298 21.44 28.48 -0.34
C ILE A 298 20.02 28.17 -0.79
N TYR A 299 19.60 26.91 -0.82
CA TYR A 299 18.23 26.54 -1.16
C TYR A 299 17.21 27.16 -0.20
N SER A 300 17.43 27.13 1.11
CA SER A 300 16.52 27.72 2.10
C SER A 300 16.46 29.25 2.03
N SER A 301 17.54 29.92 1.59
CA SER A 301 17.53 31.36 1.34
C SER A 301 16.68 31.75 0.12
N VAL A 302 16.60 30.88 -0.89
CA VAL A 302 15.79 31.10 -2.10
C VAL A 302 14.35 30.61 -1.89
N LEU A 303 14.14 29.40 -1.38
CA LEU A 303 12.85 28.80 -1.05
C LEU A 303 12.65 28.71 0.45
N ASN A 304 12.06 29.75 1.03
CA ASN A 304 11.56 29.69 2.38
C ASN A 304 10.08 29.24 2.41
N LYS A 305 9.60 28.91 3.62
CA LYS A 305 8.23 28.46 3.87
C LYS A 305 7.18 29.41 3.28
N ALA A 306 7.35 30.72 3.48
CA ALA A 306 6.40 31.73 3.00
C ALA A 306 6.27 31.69 1.47
N LYS A 307 7.39 31.63 0.74
CA LYS A 307 7.39 31.52 -0.72
C LYS A 307 6.70 30.25 -1.21
N ILE A 308 6.98 29.09 -0.60
CA ILE A 308 6.30 27.84 -0.95
C ILE A 308 4.79 27.96 -0.78
N LEU A 309 4.33 28.52 0.33
CA LEU A 309 2.90 28.75 0.57
C LEU A 309 2.28 29.69 -0.47
N THR A 310 2.97 30.78 -0.82
CA THR A 310 2.51 31.70 -1.88
C THR A 310 2.43 31.03 -3.24
N TYR A 311 3.44 30.25 -3.63
CA TYR A 311 3.43 29.55 -4.92
C TYR A 311 2.33 28.50 -5.00
N LEU A 312 2.11 27.75 -3.92
CA LEU A 312 1.05 26.77 -3.86
C LEU A 312 -0.34 27.40 -3.85
N ASP A 313 -0.53 28.54 -3.19
CA ASP A 313 -1.80 29.29 -3.23
C ASP A 313 -2.15 29.71 -4.66
N HIS A 314 -1.21 30.35 -5.37
CA HIS A 314 -1.46 30.77 -6.74
C HIS A 314 -1.68 29.57 -7.66
N PHE A 315 -0.91 28.50 -7.46
CA PHE A 315 -1.05 27.27 -8.21
C PHE A 315 -2.42 26.61 -8.01
N SER A 316 -2.89 26.47 -6.76
CA SER A 316 -4.20 25.85 -6.46
C SER A 316 -5.34 26.67 -7.07
N ARG A 317 -5.28 28.00 -6.99
CA ARG A 317 -6.28 28.89 -7.59
C ARG A 317 -6.34 28.74 -9.11
N CYS A 318 -5.19 28.69 -9.79
CA CYS A 318 -5.15 28.48 -11.23
C CYS A 318 -5.60 27.06 -11.63
N LEU A 319 -5.19 26.04 -10.87
CA LEU A 319 -5.62 24.66 -11.11
C LEU A 319 -7.14 24.50 -10.95
N ASN A 320 -7.72 25.15 -9.93
CA ASN A 320 -9.17 25.13 -9.71
C ASN A 320 -9.96 25.81 -10.85
N LYS A 321 -9.44 26.91 -11.41
CA LYS A 321 -10.05 27.56 -12.61
C LYS A 321 -10.08 26.61 -13.82
N GLU A 322 -9.04 25.79 -13.96
CA GLU A 322 -8.92 24.83 -15.05
C GLU A 322 -9.72 23.54 -14.84
N LEU A 323 -10.22 23.29 -13.62
CA LEU A 323 -10.93 22.06 -13.26
C LEU A 323 -12.12 21.78 -14.19
N ASN A 324 -12.97 22.78 -14.42
CA ASN A 324 -14.13 22.64 -15.32
C ASN A 324 -13.73 22.29 -16.76
N TYR A 325 -12.61 22.84 -17.24
CA TYR A 325 -12.09 22.52 -18.57
C TYR A 325 -11.56 21.08 -18.63
N ILE A 326 -10.82 20.66 -17.60
CA ILE A 326 -10.25 19.31 -17.47
C ILE A 326 -11.35 18.25 -17.39
N THR A 327 -12.37 18.46 -16.56
CA THR A 327 -13.46 17.50 -16.33
C THR A 327 -14.32 17.27 -17.57
N ASN A 328 -14.49 18.29 -18.41
CA ASN A 328 -15.27 18.20 -19.64
C ASN A 328 -14.47 17.71 -20.85
N LEU A 329 -13.15 17.53 -20.72
CA LEU A 329 -12.30 17.07 -21.81
C LEU A 329 -12.32 15.54 -21.91
N GLU A 330 -12.30 15.03 -23.14
CA GLU A 330 -12.04 13.60 -23.36
C GLU A 330 -10.67 13.22 -22.81
N THR A 331 -10.61 12.13 -22.04
CA THR A 331 -9.41 11.66 -21.34
C THR A 331 -8.19 11.49 -22.25
N LYS A 332 -8.39 11.08 -23.51
CA LYS A 332 -7.30 10.97 -24.50
C LYS A 332 -6.63 12.33 -24.78
N LYS A 333 -7.42 13.41 -24.81
CA LYS A 333 -6.95 14.76 -25.11
C LYS A 333 -6.22 15.40 -23.92
N LEU A 334 -6.41 14.92 -22.69
CA LEU A 334 -5.69 15.41 -21.50
C LEU A 334 -4.18 15.21 -21.62
N SER A 335 -3.78 14.09 -22.23
CA SER A 335 -2.38 13.73 -22.43
C SER A 335 -1.69 14.45 -23.59
N ASN A 336 -2.42 15.26 -24.36
CA ASN A 336 -1.86 15.98 -25.51
C ASN A 336 -1.02 17.15 -25.04
N GLN A 337 0.26 17.16 -25.38
CA GLN A 337 1.16 18.25 -25.04
C GLN A 337 1.01 19.40 -26.05
N PRO A 338 1.03 20.67 -25.62
CA PRO A 338 1.12 21.80 -26.53
C PRO A 338 2.37 21.73 -27.39
N ASN A 339 2.23 21.99 -28.70
CA ASN A 339 3.35 22.05 -29.65
C ASN A 339 4.09 23.39 -29.56
N LEU A 340 4.59 23.73 -28.37
CA LEU A 340 5.32 24.97 -28.10
C LEU A 340 6.59 24.66 -27.31
N LYS A 341 7.62 25.49 -27.49
CA LYS A 341 8.85 25.37 -26.71
C LYS A 341 8.62 25.82 -25.27
N ARG A 342 9.48 25.36 -24.36
CA ARG A 342 9.32 25.63 -22.92
C ARG A 342 9.34 27.12 -22.58
N GLU A 343 10.22 27.90 -23.20
CA GLU A 343 10.27 29.36 -22.99
C GLU A 343 9.02 30.08 -23.50
N GLU A 344 8.42 29.61 -24.60
CA GLU A 344 7.16 30.14 -25.11
C GLU A 344 6.02 29.84 -24.13
N LEU A 345 5.96 28.62 -23.61
CA LEU A 345 4.98 28.22 -22.59
C LEU A 345 5.12 29.05 -21.32
N LYS A 346 6.35 29.28 -20.85
CA LYS A 346 6.64 30.15 -19.69
C LYS A 346 6.11 31.55 -19.93
N ASN A 347 6.40 32.16 -21.08
CA ASN A 347 5.94 33.51 -21.40
C ASN A 347 4.41 33.60 -21.46
N ILE A 348 3.75 32.56 -22.00
CA ILE A 348 2.29 32.47 -22.00
C ILE A 348 1.75 32.39 -20.56
N ILE A 349 2.30 31.51 -19.72
CA ILE A 349 1.87 31.36 -18.32
C ILE A 349 2.02 32.68 -17.56
N ILE A 350 3.18 33.34 -17.67
CA ILE A 350 3.43 34.63 -17.01
C ILE A 350 2.49 35.73 -17.54
N SER A 351 2.15 35.71 -18.84
CA SER A 351 1.20 36.68 -19.39
C SER A 351 -0.23 36.49 -18.85
N ILE A 352 -0.64 35.24 -18.59
CA ILE A 352 -1.95 34.88 -18.05
C ILE A 352 -2.01 35.06 -16.53
N SER A 353 -0.90 34.77 -15.85
CA SER A 353 -0.78 34.80 -14.39
C SER A 353 0.61 35.33 -13.99
N PRO A 354 0.77 36.67 -13.97
CA PRO A 354 2.04 37.32 -13.63
C PRO A 354 2.58 36.94 -12.25
N GLU A 355 1.72 36.46 -11.36
CA GLU A 355 2.06 36.00 -10.02
C GLU A 355 3.00 34.78 -10.01
N PHE A 356 3.18 34.10 -11.15
CA PHE A 356 4.19 33.04 -11.30
C PHE A 356 5.57 33.56 -11.69
N ALA A 357 5.75 34.85 -12.02
CA ALA A 357 7.07 35.38 -12.36
C ALA A 357 8.13 35.16 -11.25
N PRO A 358 7.82 35.38 -9.96
CA PRO A 358 8.77 35.07 -8.88
C PRO A 358 9.10 33.57 -8.78
N LEU A 359 8.12 32.68 -8.99
CA LEU A 359 8.36 31.23 -9.01
C LEU A 359 9.37 30.86 -10.09
N TYR A 360 9.22 31.39 -11.30
CA TYR A 360 10.15 31.13 -12.40
C TYR A 360 11.56 31.66 -12.13
N ALA A 361 11.66 32.84 -11.49
CA ALA A 361 12.95 33.41 -11.12
C ALA A 361 13.66 32.53 -10.09
N ASP A 362 12.96 32.14 -9.01
CA ASP A 362 13.52 31.28 -7.97
C ASP A 362 13.86 29.88 -8.51
N TYR A 363 12.98 29.29 -9.32
CA TYR A 363 13.23 28.03 -10.01
C TYR A 363 14.53 28.07 -10.83
N MET A 364 14.76 29.14 -11.61
CA MET A 364 15.99 29.27 -12.40
C MET A 364 17.23 29.26 -11.52
N VAL A 365 17.24 30.04 -10.43
CA VAL A 365 18.36 30.10 -9.49
C VAL A 365 18.67 28.71 -8.93
N ILE A 366 17.65 28.00 -8.42
CA ILE A 366 17.79 26.70 -7.78
C ILE A 366 18.23 25.63 -8.78
N ARG A 367 17.65 25.63 -9.99
CA ARG A 367 18.01 24.70 -11.05
C ARG A 367 19.48 24.88 -11.47
N ASP A 368 19.93 26.12 -11.59
CA ASP A 368 21.31 26.42 -11.99
C ASP A 368 22.28 25.98 -10.89
N ILE A 369 21.96 26.24 -9.62
CA ILE A 369 22.70 25.73 -8.46
C ILE A 369 22.78 24.20 -8.46
N HIS A 370 21.63 23.53 -8.61
CA HIS A 370 21.55 22.07 -8.65
C HIS A 370 22.39 21.48 -9.80
N SER A 371 22.38 22.14 -10.95
CA SER A 371 23.18 21.74 -12.12
C SER A 371 24.67 21.85 -11.84
N LEU A 372 25.12 22.93 -11.19
CA LEU A 372 26.51 23.12 -10.81
C LEU A 372 26.99 22.06 -9.81
N GLU A 373 26.18 21.72 -8.79
CA GLU A 373 26.52 20.64 -7.86
C GLU A 373 26.60 19.28 -8.54
N THR A 374 25.66 19.01 -9.45
CA THR A 374 25.68 17.77 -10.22
C THR A 374 26.99 17.66 -11.01
N VAL A 375 27.41 18.74 -11.68
CA VAL A 375 28.69 18.80 -12.40
C VAL A 375 29.87 18.61 -11.46
N LYS A 376 29.91 19.33 -10.33
CA LYS A 376 30.97 19.21 -9.31
C LYS A 376 31.11 17.78 -8.80
N LYS A 377 30.00 17.12 -8.45
CA LYS A 377 29.95 15.72 -8.00
C LYS A 377 30.51 14.77 -9.06
N TYR A 378 30.16 14.95 -10.34
CA TYR A 378 30.74 14.14 -11.42
C TYR A 378 32.22 14.39 -11.63
N ILE A 379 32.70 15.63 -11.46
CA ILE A 379 34.12 15.96 -11.51
C ILE A 379 34.87 15.26 -10.36
N GLU A 380 34.39 15.37 -9.13
CA GLU A 380 34.97 14.71 -7.95
C GLU A 380 35.02 13.19 -8.10
N LEU A 381 33.92 12.58 -8.56
CA LEU A 381 33.86 11.15 -8.88
C LEU A 381 34.90 10.78 -9.95
N SER A 382 35.04 11.58 -11.02
CA SER A 382 36.01 11.33 -12.08
C SER A 382 37.47 11.45 -11.61
N LEU A 383 37.75 12.39 -10.70
CA LEU A 383 39.07 12.59 -10.10
C LEU A 383 39.41 11.45 -9.13
N SER A 384 38.45 11.02 -8.31
CA SER A 384 38.62 9.88 -7.40
C SER A 384 38.84 8.54 -8.15
N ALA A 385 38.19 8.37 -9.30
CA ALA A 385 38.37 7.21 -10.17
C ALA A 385 39.76 7.18 -10.84
N LYS A 386 40.33 8.35 -11.19
CA LYS A 386 41.70 8.47 -11.68
C LYS A 386 42.75 8.16 -10.60
N GLY A 387 42.47 8.48 -9.33
CA GLY A 387 43.33 8.14 -8.19
C GLY A 387 43.44 6.63 -7.90
N LYS A 388 42.52 5.80 -8.40
CA LYS A 388 42.55 4.33 -8.24
C LYS A 388 43.34 3.58 -9.33
N LYS A 389 43.92 4.27 -10.33
CA LYS A 389 44.81 3.66 -11.34
C LYS A 389 46.26 3.45 -10.87
N GLY A 390 46.49 3.40 -9.55
CA GLY A 390 47.82 3.21 -8.95
C GLY A 390 48.19 1.80 -8.48
N ASN A 391 47.25 0.86 -8.32
CA ASN A 391 47.53 -0.45 -7.69
C ASN A 391 47.07 -1.67 -8.52
N TRP A 392 47.27 -1.66 -9.83
CA TRP A 392 47.06 -2.86 -10.66
C TRP A 392 48.27 -3.24 -11.53
N LEU A 393 49.42 -2.58 -11.34
CA LEU A 393 50.70 -2.96 -11.94
C LEU A 393 51.86 -2.63 -10.99
N SER A 394 51.99 -3.41 -9.93
CA SER A 394 53.27 -3.68 -9.24
C SER A 394 53.10 -4.85 -8.27
#